data_AF-A0A2D4II81-F1
#
_entry.id   AF-A0A2D4II81-F1
#
_cell.length_a   1.000
_cell.length_b   1.000
_cell.length_c   1.000
_cell.angle_alpha   90.00
_cell.angle_beta   90.00
_cell.angle_gamma   90.00
#
_symmetry.space_group_name_H-M   'P 1'
#
loop_
_entity.id
_entity.type
_entity.pdbx_description
1 polymer ?
#
loop_
_entity_poly.entity_id
_entity_poly.type
_entity_poly.pdbx_seq_one_letter_code
_entity_poly.pdbx_strand_id
1 'polypeptide(L)'
;WLQFHLGINRHALYPRASPMIDQLLRDTQRFNTISADYSQDEKALLGACDCSQIVKPSGVHLKLVLRFQDFGKAMFKPMRQKRDEETPEDFFYFVDFQRHNAEIAAFHLDRILDFRRVPPAAGRIINVTKEILEITKNEILQSVFFISPASNVCFFAKCPYMCKTEYAVCGNPHLLEGSLSVFLPSLNLAPRISIPNPWIRSYTFAGKEEWEINPLYCNTVKEIYPYSSGSRLLNIIDMAIFDFLIGNMDRHHYEMFTKFGDDGFLLHLDNARGFGKHSYDEISILAPLKQCCIIKKITLLRLQLLAKPDYKLSDIMRESLLQDRLAPVLTEAHLLALDRRLQIILKTVEECIEAFGKDTVMADTKPLGPMAFDRMTQPS
;
A
#
# COMPACT_ATOMS: atom_id res chain seq x y z
N TRP A 1 15.88 0.24 -11.56
CA TRP A 1 15.07 -0.79 -10.83
C TRP A 1 15.89 -2.02 -10.39
N LEU A 2 16.84 -2.53 -11.18
CA LEU A 2 17.58 -3.76 -10.84
C LEU A 2 18.31 -3.66 -9.49
N GLN A 3 18.95 -2.52 -9.21
CA GLN A 3 19.61 -2.27 -7.93
C GLN A 3 18.64 -2.29 -6.73
N PHE A 4 17.39 -1.85 -6.92
CA PHE A 4 16.36 -2.01 -5.90
C PHE A 4 16.09 -3.48 -5.63
N HIS A 5 15.97 -4.32 -6.67
CA HIS A 5 15.79 -5.78 -6.49
C HIS A 5 16.96 -6.43 -5.74
N LEU A 6 18.19 -6.07 -6.09
CA LEU A 6 19.40 -6.59 -5.43
C LEU A 6 19.56 -6.10 -3.98
N GLY A 7 18.99 -4.93 -3.64
CA GLY A 7 19.03 -4.36 -2.31
C GLY A 7 18.02 -4.94 -1.31
N ILE A 8 17.01 -5.70 -1.78
CA ILE A 8 16.03 -6.35 -0.92
C ILE A 8 16.74 -7.39 -0.05
N ASN A 9 16.58 -7.27 1.27
CA ASN A 9 17.19 -8.17 2.25
C ASN A 9 16.20 -8.50 3.37
N ARG A 10 16.62 -9.33 4.34
CA ARG A 10 15.75 -9.83 5.42
C ARG A 10 15.08 -8.73 6.26
N HIS A 11 15.62 -7.50 6.26
CA HIS A 11 15.15 -6.44 7.15
C HIS A 11 14.14 -5.49 6.50
N ALA A 12 14.23 -5.27 5.18
CA ALA A 12 13.43 -4.26 4.47
C ALA A 12 13.49 -4.44 2.95
N LEU A 13 12.56 -3.81 2.24
CA LEU A 13 12.60 -3.68 0.78
C LEU A 13 13.74 -2.79 0.28
N TYR A 14 14.15 -1.80 1.08
CA TYR A 14 15.19 -0.87 0.69
C TYR A 14 15.94 -0.30 1.91
N PRO A 15 17.20 0.13 1.76
CA PRO A 15 17.95 0.78 2.84
C PRO A 15 17.39 2.15 3.22
N ARG A 16 17.67 2.59 4.45
CA ARG A 16 17.32 3.94 4.91
C ARG A 16 18.17 4.97 4.17
N ALA A 17 17.58 6.10 3.80
CA ALA A 17 18.24 7.20 3.08
C ALA A 17 18.99 6.73 1.82
N SER A 18 18.39 5.83 1.04
CA SER A 18 19.01 5.28 -0.15
C SER A 18 18.85 6.21 -1.36
N PRO A 19 19.93 6.81 -1.90
CA PRO A 19 19.86 7.66 -3.09
C PRO A 19 19.40 6.89 -4.34
N MET A 20 19.55 5.55 -4.31
CA MET A 20 19.11 4.67 -5.39
C MET A 20 17.58 4.61 -5.49
N ILE A 21 16.88 4.75 -4.35
CA ILE A 21 15.42 4.79 -4.33
C ILE A 21 14.94 6.13 -4.87
N ASP A 22 15.57 7.24 -4.49
CA ASP A 22 15.22 8.55 -5.04
C ASP A 22 15.49 8.63 -6.55
N GLN A 23 16.57 8.00 -7.03
CA GLN A 23 16.80 7.85 -8.47
C GLN A 23 15.72 6.99 -9.14
N LEU A 24 15.34 5.86 -8.53
CA LEU A 24 14.29 4.98 -9.06
C LEU A 24 12.93 5.68 -9.17
N LEU A 25 12.56 6.53 -8.19
CA LEU A 25 11.35 7.36 -8.25
C LEU A 25 11.43 8.32 -9.45
N ARG A 26 12.56 9.02 -9.63
CA ARG A 26 12.77 9.93 -10.77
C ARG A 26 12.73 9.19 -12.12
N ASP A 27 13.34 8.02 -12.22
CA ASP A 27 13.34 7.20 -13.44
C ASP A 27 11.92 6.77 -13.79
N THR A 28 11.17 6.27 -12.81
CA THR A 28 9.77 5.85 -12.98
C THR A 28 8.86 7.00 -13.47
N GLN A 29 9.14 8.22 -13.01
CA GLN A 29 8.43 9.42 -13.46
C GLN A 29 8.83 9.91 -14.86
N ARG A 30 10.05 9.61 -15.34
CA ARG A 30 10.64 10.23 -16.54
C ARG A 30 10.79 9.31 -17.73
N PHE A 31 11.04 8.02 -17.50
CA PHE A 31 11.38 7.10 -18.58
C PHE A 31 10.19 6.85 -19.51
N ASN A 32 10.48 6.74 -20.79
CA ASN A 32 9.47 6.42 -21.78
C ASN A 32 8.92 5.02 -21.54
N THR A 33 7.61 4.86 -21.70
CA THR A 33 6.97 3.55 -21.72
C THR A 33 7.15 2.92 -23.11
N ILE A 34 7.44 1.63 -23.14
CA ILE A 34 7.66 0.86 -24.37
C ILE A 34 6.66 -0.28 -24.56
N SER A 35 5.89 -0.58 -23.51
CA SER A 35 4.79 -1.56 -23.55
C SER A 35 3.84 -1.29 -22.39
N ALA A 36 2.55 -1.50 -22.63
CA ALA A 36 1.51 -1.57 -21.63
C ALA A 36 0.72 -2.87 -21.79
N ASP A 37 0.27 -3.46 -20.68
CA ASP A 37 -0.52 -4.69 -20.69
C ASP A 37 -1.33 -4.82 -19.38
N TYR A 38 -2.31 -5.73 -19.35
CA TYR A 38 -3.00 -6.10 -18.12
C TYR A 38 -2.06 -6.83 -17.15
N SER A 39 -2.35 -6.75 -15.85
CA SER A 39 -1.65 -7.57 -14.87
C SER A 39 -2.01 -9.05 -15.02
N GLN A 40 -1.18 -9.93 -14.46
CA GLN A 40 -1.35 -11.37 -14.66
C GLN A 40 -2.65 -11.90 -14.02
N ASP A 41 -3.05 -11.32 -12.89
CA ASP A 41 -4.33 -11.58 -12.23
C ASP A 41 -5.53 -11.06 -13.04
N GLU A 42 -5.44 -9.87 -13.65
CA GLU A 42 -6.49 -9.38 -14.56
C GLU A 42 -6.64 -10.28 -15.78
N LYS A 43 -5.52 -10.71 -16.39
CA LYS A 43 -5.54 -11.66 -17.53
C LYS A 43 -6.22 -12.98 -17.18
N ALA A 44 -6.04 -13.47 -15.97
CA ALA A 44 -6.70 -14.69 -15.51
C ALA A 44 -8.23 -14.53 -15.41
N LEU A 45 -8.70 -13.30 -15.15
CA LEU A 45 -10.13 -13.00 -15.02
C LEU A 45 -10.83 -12.70 -16.36
N LEU A 46 -10.09 -12.26 -17.39
CA LEU A 46 -10.65 -11.93 -18.71
C LEU A 46 -11.45 -13.07 -19.38
N GLY A 47 -11.18 -14.33 -19.03
CA GLY A 47 -11.91 -15.50 -19.54
C GLY A 47 -13.04 -16.02 -18.65
N ALA A 48 -13.17 -15.49 -17.42
CA ALA A 48 -14.10 -15.98 -16.39
C ALA A 48 -15.10 -14.90 -15.93
N CYS A 49 -15.17 -13.78 -16.64
CA CYS A 49 -16.01 -12.66 -16.26
C CYS A 49 -17.46 -12.89 -16.67
N ASP A 50 -18.31 -13.17 -15.69
CA ASP A 50 -19.75 -13.07 -15.85
C ASP A 50 -20.20 -11.64 -15.52
N CYS A 51 -20.40 -10.79 -16.54
CA CYS A 51 -20.89 -9.43 -16.34
C CYS A 51 -22.36 -9.37 -15.84
N SER A 52 -23.03 -10.52 -15.67
CA SER A 52 -24.33 -10.62 -14.99
C SER A 52 -24.21 -10.88 -13.47
N GLN A 53 -23.03 -11.27 -12.98
CA GLN A 53 -22.76 -11.51 -11.55
C GLN A 53 -21.82 -10.44 -10.98
N ILE A 54 -22.34 -9.63 -10.05
CA ILE A 54 -21.55 -8.62 -9.31
C ILE A 54 -20.89 -9.30 -8.11
N VAL A 55 -19.78 -10.05 -8.28
CA VAL A 55 -19.04 -10.51 -7.09
C VAL A 55 -17.55 -10.76 -7.36
N LYS A 56 -16.68 -9.85 -6.88
CA LYS A 56 -15.53 -10.18 -6.00
C LYS A 56 -15.08 -8.94 -5.21
N PRO A 57 -15.12 -8.97 -3.87
CA PRO A 57 -15.02 -7.77 -3.03
C PRO A 57 -13.64 -7.09 -2.94
N SER A 58 -12.56 -7.67 -3.47
CA SER A 58 -11.25 -7.00 -3.44
C SER A 58 -10.36 -7.39 -4.62
N GLY A 59 -9.57 -6.42 -5.09
CA GLY A 59 -8.49 -6.62 -6.08
C GLY A 59 -8.81 -6.33 -7.55
N VAL A 60 -10.09 -6.18 -7.93
CA VAL A 60 -10.50 -5.99 -9.34
C VAL A 60 -10.84 -4.54 -9.66
N HIS A 61 -9.82 -3.69 -9.65
CA HIS A 61 -9.89 -2.32 -10.17
C HIS A 61 -8.95 -2.18 -11.37
N LEU A 62 -9.24 -1.21 -12.24
CA LEU A 62 -8.41 -0.94 -13.42
C LEU A 62 -6.98 -0.63 -12.99
N LYS A 63 -6.05 -1.52 -13.32
CA LYS A 63 -4.61 -1.32 -13.18
C LYS A 63 -3.93 -1.81 -14.45
N LEU A 64 -2.75 -1.28 -14.75
CA LEU A 64 -1.99 -1.70 -15.92
C LEU A 64 -0.54 -1.92 -15.54
N VAL A 65 0.13 -2.84 -16.23
CA VAL A 65 1.57 -3.02 -16.11
C VAL A 65 2.24 -2.23 -17.22
N LEU A 66 2.99 -1.21 -16.84
CA LEU A 66 3.81 -0.44 -17.77
C LEU A 66 5.25 -0.94 -17.72
N ARG A 67 5.85 -1.10 -18.90
CA ARG A 67 7.28 -1.38 -19.05
C ARG A 67 7.98 -0.16 -19.61
N PHE A 68 9.11 0.21 -19.00
CA PHE A 68 9.92 1.35 -19.40
C PHE A 68 11.08 0.94 -20.32
N GLN A 69 11.70 1.93 -20.96
CA GLN A 69 12.85 1.75 -21.87
C GLN A 69 14.05 1.03 -21.23
N ASP A 70 14.21 1.09 -19.91
CA ASP A 70 15.24 0.35 -19.15
C ASP A 70 14.78 -1.05 -18.72
N PHE A 71 13.70 -1.55 -19.31
CA PHE A 71 13.01 -2.81 -19.01
C PHE A 71 12.39 -2.93 -17.61
N GLY A 72 12.46 -1.86 -16.81
CA GLY A 72 11.77 -1.77 -15.54
C GLY A 72 10.26 -1.87 -15.74
N LYS A 73 9.56 -2.37 -14.72
CA LYS A 73 8.09 -2.43 -14.72
C LYS A 73 7.52 -1.68 -13.53
N ALA A 74 6.39 -1.02 -13.73
CA ALA A 74 5.59 -0.44 -12.65
C ALA A 74 4.11 -0.78 -12.85
N MET A 75 3.40 -0.91 -11.73
CA MET A 75 1.95 -1.02 -11.70
C MET A 75 1.36 0.39 -11.75
N PHE A 76 0.66 0.69 -12.83
CA PHE A 76 -0.09 1.92 -13.01
C PHE A 76 -1.50 1.78 -12.45
N LYS A 77 -1.86 2.63 -11.49
CA LYS A 77 -3.24 2.80 -11.02
C LYS A 77 -3.70 4.22 -11.40
N PRO A 78 -4.68 4.38 -12.30
CA PRO A 78 -5.15 5.69 -12.74
C PRO A 78 -5.95 6.40 -11.66
N MET A 79 -5.95 7.73 -11.72
CA MET A 79 -6.84 8.58 -10.92
C MET A 79 -8.31 8.28 -11.24
N ARG A 80 -9.11 8.17 -10.18
CA ARG A 80 -10.57 7.92 -10.25
C ARG A 80 -11.41 8.91 -9.48
N GLN A 81 -10.84 9.45 -8.40
CA GLN A 81 -11.46 10.45 -7.55
C GLN A 81 -10.54 11.65 -7.41
N LYS A 82 -11.14 12.80 -7.19
CA LYS A 82 -10.44 14.03 -6.85
C LYS A 82 -9.88 13.94 -5.43
N ARG A 83 -8.91 14.79 -5.14
CA ARG A 83 -8.16 14.77 -3.87
C ARG A 83 -9.01 15.20 -2.66
N ASP A 84 -10.02 16.02 -2.91
CA ASP A 84 -10.95 16.58 -1.94
C ASP A 84 -12.18 15.70 -1.69
N GLU A 85 -12.37 14.64 -2.49
CA GLU A 85 -13.49 13.71 -2.33
C GLU A 85 -13.21 12.70 -1.21
N GLU A 86 -14.12 12.62 -0.24
CA GLU A 86 -14.14 11.54 0.75
C GLU A 86 -14.96 10.34 0.25
N THR A 87 -14.60 9.14 0.69
CA THR A 87 -15.46 7.95 0.55
C THR A 87 -16.80 8.25 1.24
N PRO A 88 -17.95 8.05 0.58
CA PRO A 88 -19.25 8.22 1.24
C PRO A 88 -19.39 7.36 2.50
N GLU A 89 -20.22 7.78 3.46
CA GLU A 89 -20.42 7.04 4.71
C GLU A 89 -20.99 5.64 4.48
N ASP A 90 -21.94 5.51 3.55
CA ASP A 90 -22.63 4.26 3.22
C ASP A 90 -21.78 3.25 2.42
N PHE A 91 -20.57 3.63 1.99
CA PHE A 91 -19.70 2.74 1.23
C PHE A 91 -18.99 1.76 2.15
N PHE A 92 -19.24 0.47 1.93
CA PHE A 92 -18.46 -0.59 2.54
C PHE A 92 -17.01 -0.54 2.04
N TYR A 93 -16.06 -0.89 2.89
CA TYR A 93 -14.63 -0.89 2.56
C TYR A 93 -14.28 -1.76 1.35
N PHE A 94 -15.10 -2.78 1.04
CA PHE A 94 -14.94 -3.66 -0.12
C PHE A 94 -15.51 -3.13 -1.44
N VAL A 95 -16.29 -2.04 -1.40
CA VAL A 95 -16.79 -1.33 -2.60
C VAL A 95 -16.05 -0.01 -2.86
N ASP A 96 -15.24 0.46 -1.91
CA ASP A 96 -14.49 1.70 -2.05
C ASP A 96 -13.55 1.65 -3.26
N PHE A 97 -13.46 2.79 -3.96
CA PHE A 97 -12.59 2.95 -5.09
C PHE A 97 -11.12 2.90 -4.68
N GLN A 98 -10.27 2.47 -5.60
CA GLN A 98 -8.82 2.58 -5.44
C GLN A 98 -8.36 3.98 -5.88
N ARG A 99 -7.52 4.62 -5.06
CA ARG A 99 -6.96 5.95 -5.29
C ARG A 99 -5.47 5.85 -5.54
N HIS A 100 -5.00 6.57 -6.55
CA HIS A 100 -3.59 6.61 -6.90
C HIS A 100 -2.76 7.38 -5.87
N ASN A 101 -3.29 8.48 -5.33
CA ASN A 101 -2.61 9.29 -4.31
C ASN A 101 -2.36 8.50 -3.02
N ALA A 102 -3.24 7.56 -2.67
CA ALA A 102 -3.07 6.68 -1.52
C ALA A 102 -1.84 5.76 -1.64
N GLU A 103 -1.56 5.22 -2.83
CA GLU A 103 -0.34 4.40 -3.04
C GLU A 103 0.95 5.21 -2.88
N ILE A 104 0.95 6.44 -3.41
CA ILE A 104 2.10 7.35 -3.30
C ILE A 104 2.30 7.75 -1.83
N ALA A 105 1.24 8.22 -1.17
CA ALA A 105 1.30 8.62 0.23
C ALA A 105 1.65 7.47 1.17
N ALA A 106 1.15 6.26 0.91
CA ALA A 106 1.49 5.07 1.67
C ALA A 106 3.00 4.76 1.62
N PHE A 107 3.63 4.86 0.46
CA PHE A 107 5.08 4.68 0.32
C PHE A 107 5.87 5.74 1.10
N HIS A 108 5.50 7.01 0.99
CA HIS A 108 6.17 8.08 1.72
C HIS A 108 6.01 7.93 3.25
N LEU A 109 4.82 7.55 3.73
CA LEU A 109 4.55 7.31 5.15
C LEU A 109 5.34 6.10 5.68
N ASP A 110 5.38 4.99 4.93
CA ASP A 110 6.19 3.80 5.24
C ASP A 110 7.68 4.14 5.39
N ARG A 111 8.19 5.02 4.52
CA ARG A 111 9.56 5.53 4.58
C ARG A 111 9.79 6.43 5.81
N ILE A 112 8.83 7.28 6.16
CA ILE A 112 8.89 8.16 7.35
C ILE A 112 8.83 7.35 8.64
N LEU A 113 8.03 6.28 8.70
CA LEU A 113 7.96 5.37 9.84
C LEU A 113 9.19 4.44 9.94
N ASP A 114 10.10 4.49 8.96
CA ASP A 114 11.29 3.62 8.82
C ASP A 114 10.94 2.11 8.72
N PHE A 115 9.70 1.79 8.35
CA PHE A 115 9.25 0.43 8.10
C PHE A 115 9.91 -0.13 6.84
N ARG A 116 9.86 0.61 5.73
CA ARG A 116 10.50 0.28 4.44
C ARG A 116 9.99 -1.03 3.85
N ARG A 117 8.65 -1.19 3.84
CA ARG A 117 7.91 -2.40 3.46
C ARG A 117 6.92 -2.18 2.31
N VAL A 118 6.74 -0.94 1.86
CA VAL A 118 5.96 -0.59 0.65
C VAL A 118 6.93 -0.43 -0.54
N PRO A 119 6.67 -1.02 -1.72
CA PRO A 119 7.49 -0.77 -2.91
C PRO A 119 7.52 0.72 -3.28
N PRO A 120 8.63 1.25 -3.85
CA PRO A 120 8.69 2.63 -4.30
C PRO A 120 7.53 2.99 -5.25
N ALA A 121 6.79 4.03 -4.91
CA ALA A 121 5.64 4.50 -5.67
C ALA A 121 5.78 5.99 -5.98
N ALA A 122 5.57 6.36 -7.24
CA ALA A 122 5.68 7.74 -7.70
C ALA A 122 4.47 8.14 -8.56
N GLY A 123 4.11 9.40 -8.49
CA GLY A 123 3.07 10.00 -9.31
C GLY A 123 3.53 10.39 -10.71
N ARG A 124 2.70 10.13 -11.72
CA ARG A 124 2.95 10.53 -13.11
C ARG A 124 1.66 10.91 -13.83
N ILE A 125 1.76 11.94 -14.66
CA ILE A 125 0.75 12.27 -15.67
C ILE A 125 1.12 11.51 -16.95
N ILE A 126 0.25 10.63 -17.40
CA ILE A 126 0.47 9.74 -18.55
C ILE A 126 -0.38 10.22 -19.73
N ASN A 127 0.23 10.33 -20.91
CA ASN A 127 -0.54 10.46 -22.15
C ASN A 127 -1.10 9.08 -22.53
N VAL A 128 -2.36 8.80 -22.22
CA VAL A 128 -2.94 7.46 -22.38
C VAL A 128 -2.98 6.98 -23.83
N THR A 129 -2.93 7.91 -24.79
CA THR A 129 -2.84 7.57 -26.21
C THR A 129 -1.43 7.10 -26.55
N LYS A 130 -0.41 7.94 -26.31
CA LYS A 130 0.98 7.65 -26.70
C LYS A 130 1.66 6.60 -25.82
N GLU A 131 1.38 6.61 -24.52
CA GLU A 131 2.11 5.84 -23.53
C GLU A 131 1.38 4.56 -23.09
N ILE A 132 0.16 4.32 -23.59
CA ILE A 132 -0.61 3.08 -23.35
C ILE A 132 -1.17 2.53 -24.67
N LEU A 133 -2.11 3.24 -25.31
CA LEU A 133 -2.86 2.71 -26.47
C LEU A 133 -1.96 2.37 -27.67
N GLU A 134 -1.08 3.30 -28.08
CA GLU A 134 -0.23 3.12 -29.26
C GLU A 134 0.88 2.07 -29.06
N ILE A 135 1.22 1.73 -27.81
CA ILE A 135 2.34 0.83 -27.49
C ILE A 135 1.91 -0.54 -26.96
N THR A 136 0.63 -0.71 -26.61
CA THR A 136 0.12 -2.02 -26.20
C THR A 136 0.04 -2.95 -27.40
N LYS A 137 0.42 -4.22 -27.21
CA LYS A 137 0.20 -5.30 -28.19
C LYS A 137 -1.01 -6.18 -27.82
N ASN A 138 -1.70 -5.85 -26.73
CA ASN A 138 -2.85 -6.59 -26.26
C ASN A 138 -4.13 -6.03 -26.93
N GLU A 139 -4.69 -6.78 -27.88
CA GLU A 139 -5.88 -6.40 -28.64
C GLU A 139 -7.11 -6.16 -27.74
N ILE A 140 -7.22 -6.87 -26.61
CA ILE A 140 -8.30 -6.65 -25.64
C ILE A 140 -8.13 -5.27 -25.00
N LEU A 141 -6.92 -4.92 -24.57
CA LEU A 141 -6.64 -3.60 -24.00
C LEU A 141 -6.83 -2.49 -25.05
N GLN A 142 -6.49 -2.71 -26.32
CA GLN A 142 -6.76 -1.74 -27.39
C GLN A 142 -8.28 -1.55 -27.58
N SER A 143 -9.05 -2.63 -27.58
CA SER A 143 -10.50 -2.62 -27.87
C SER A 143 -11.36 -1.88 -26.84
N VAL A 144 -10.84 -1.66 -25.63
CA VAL A 144 -11.58 -0.96 -24.55
C VAL A 144 -11.35 0.55 -24.54
N PHE A 145 -10.51 1.08 -25.45
CA PHE A 145 -10.37 2.52 -25.63
C PHE A 145 -11.51 3.09 -26.47
N PHE A 146 -11.99 4.28 -26.08
CA PHE A 146 -13.04 4.99 -26.79
C PHE A 146 -12.92 6.51 -26.60
N ILE A 147 -13.64 7.27 -27.43
CA ILE A 147 -13.76 8.73 -27.29
C ILE A 147 -15.08 9.05 -26.58
N SER A 148 -15.00 9.75 -25.45
CA SER A 148 -16.18 10.20 -24.71
C SER A 148 -16.95 11.31 -25.46
N PRO A 149 -18.22 11.59 -25.08
CA PRO A 149 -18.97 12.73 -25.63
C PRO A 149 -18.27 14.09 -25.44
N ALA A 150 -17.39 14.21 -24.45
CA ALA A 150 -16.57 15.40 -24.19
C ALA A 150 -15.26 15.43 -24.99
N SER A 151 -15.09 14.54 -25.98
CA SER A 151 -13.87 14.39 -26.80
C SER A 151 -12.61 13.99 -26.03
N ASN A 152 -12.76 13.39 -24.84
CA ASN A 152 -11.65 12.81 -24.08
C ASN A 152 -11.39 11.35 -24.49
N VAL A 153 -10.12 10.93 -24.46
CA VAL A 153 -9.72 9.53 -24.65
C VAL A 153 -9.89 8.78 -23.33
N CYS A 154 -10.68 7.72 -23.36
CA CYS A 154 -11.05 6.93 -22.19
C CYS A 154 -10.77 5.45 -22.39
N PHE A 155 -10.63 4.71 -21.31
CA PHE A 155 -10.57 3.24 -21.30
C PHE A 155 -11.14 2.67 -20.01
N PHE A 156 -11.58 1.41 -20.03
CA PHE A 156 -12.17 0.72 -18.88
C PHE A 156 -11.67 -0.73 -18.77
N ALA A 157 -11.91 -1.38 -17.64
CA ALA A 157 -11.54 -2.78 -17.41
C ALA A 157 -12.69 -3.72 -17.83
N LYS A 158 -12.40 -4.79 -18.58
CA LYS A 158 -13.42 -5.74 -19.07
C LYS A 158 -13.94 -6.72 -17.99
N CYS A 159 -13.66 -6.51 -16.70
CA CYS A 159 -13.88 -7.51 -15.62
C CYS A 159 -14.67 -6.98 -14.39
N PRO A 160 -15.22 -7.83 -13.48
CA PRO A 160 -16.64 -7.95 -13.14
C PRO A 160 -17.25 -6.76 -12.38
N TYR A 161 -16.45 -5.91 -11.73
CA TYR A 161 -16.97 -4.66 -11.14
C TYR A 161 -17.28 -3.62 -12.21
N MET A 162 -16.65 -3.71 -13.39
CA MET A 162 -16.46 -2.58 -14.31
C MET A 162 -16.70 -2.92 -15.77
N CYS A 163 -17.53 -3.94 -16.07
CA CYS A 163 -18.00 -4.21 -17.44
C CYS A 163 -18.85 -3.07 -18.05
N LYS A 164 -19.00 -1.94 -17.36
CA LYS A 164 -19.80 -0.79 -17.76
C LYS A 164 -18.91 0.43 -17.95
N THR A 165 -19.25 1.24 -18.95
CA THR A 165 -18.58 2.50 -19.28
C THR A 165 -18.60 3.52 -18.15
N GLU A 166 -19.54 3.39 -17.19
CA GLU A 166 -19.62 4.21 -15.96
C GLU A 166 -18.36 4.10 -15.07
N TYR A 167 -17.52 3.09 -15.29
CA TYR A 167 -16.28 2.86 -14.57
C TYR A 167 -15.01 3.16 -15.40
N ALA A 168 -15.17 3.78 -16.56
CA ALA A 168 -14.06 4.22 -17.38
C ALA A 168 -13.26 5.32 -16.67
N VAL A 169 -11.97 5.38 -16.98
CA VAL A 169 -11.12 6.53 -16.68
C VAL A 169 -10.81 7.25 -17.98
N CYS A 170 -10.75 8.58 -17.91
CA CYS A 170 -10.59 9.43 -19.09
C CYS A 170 -9.43 10.40 -18.86
N GLY A 171 -8.65 10.65 -19.90
CA GLY A 171 -7.72 11.77 -19.91
C GLY A 171 -8.43 13.12 -20.08
N ASN A 172 -7.65 14.21 -20.12
CA ASN A 172 -8.15 15.54 -20.44
C ASN A 172 -7.28 16.26 -21.50
N PRO A 173 -7.54 16.07 -22.80
CA PRO A 173 -8.28 14.92 -23.34
C PRO A 173 -7.44 13.63 -23.37
N HIS A 174 -6.10 13.73 -23.34
CA HIS A 174 -5.19 12.58 -23.39
C HIS A 174 -4.42 12.34 -22.08
N LEU A 175 -4.26 13.38 -21.26
CA LEU A 175 -3.43 13.29 -20.06
C LEU A 175 -4.27 12.77 -18.90
N LEU A 176 -3.79 11.70 -18.26
CA LEU A 176 -4.39 11.08 -17.09
C LEU A 176 -3.35 10.92 -15.99
N GLU A 177 -3.68 11.44 -14.81
CA GLU A 177 -2.88 11.26 -13.61
C GLU A 177 -2.99 9.82 -13.08
N GLY A 178 -1.91 9.30 -12.50
CA GLY A 178 -1.96 8.07 -11.71
C GLY A 178 -0.65 7.76 -10.99
N SER A 179 -0.65 6.66 -10.24
CA SER A 179 0.49 6.20 -9.44
C SER A 179 1.20 5.07 -10.16
N LEU A 180 2.52 5.04 -10.05
CA LEU A 180 3.39 3.98 -10.56
C LEU A 180 4.14 3.32 -9.42
N SER A 181 3.70 2.14 -9.02
CA SER A 181 4.37 1.33 -8.00
C SER A 181 5.37 0.38 -8.65
N VAL A 182 6.65 0.49 -8.32
CA VAL A 182 7.71 -0.31 -8.93
C VAL A 182 7.49 -1.80 -8.62
N PHE A 183 7.63 -2.65 -9.64
CA PHE A 183 7.47 -4.08 -9.48
C PHE A 183 8.53 -4.68 -8.55
N LEU A 184 8.11 -5.57 -7.67
CA LEU A 184 8.99 -6.51 -6.99
C LEU A 184 9.62 -7.51 -7.99
N PRO A 185 10.68 -8.23 -7.59
CA PRO A 185 11.24 -9.31 -8.41
C PRO A 185 10.16 -10.31 -8.83
N SER A 186 10.37 -10.92 -9.99
CA SER A 186 9.49 -11.98 -10.50
C SER A 186 9.33 -13.10 -9.48
N LEU A 187 8.14 -13.68 -9.40
CA LEU A 187 7.86 -14.83 -8.52
C LEU A 187 8.76 -16.04 -8.81
N ASN A 188 9.32 -16.15 -10.02
CA ASN A 188 10.30 -17.18 -10.37
C ASN A 188 11.65 -16.99 -9.64
N LEU A 189 12.01 -15.74 -9.31
CA LEU A 189 13.28 -15.39 -8.66
C LEU A 189 13.12 -15.24 -7.15
N ALA A 190 12.03 -14.59 -6.73
CA ALA A 190 11.69 -14.37 -5.34
C ALA A 190 10.22 -14.75 -5.11
N PRO A 191 9.93 -16.04 -4.90
CA PRO A 191 8.58 -16.48 -4.59
C PRO A 191 8.05 -15.78 -3.34
N ARG A 192 6.75 -15.51 -3.35
CA ARG A 192 6.05 -14.89 -2.22
C ARG A 192 4.88 -15.76 -1.82
N ILE A 193 4.56 -15.72 -0.53
CA ILE A 193 3.36 -16.33 0.03
C ILE A 193 2.39 -15.23 0.40
N SER A 194 1.11 -15.46 0.13
CA SER A 194 0.02 -14.60 0.58
C SER A 194 -0.70 -15.32 1.71
N ILE A 195 -0.80 -14.68 2.88
CA ILE A 195 -1.40 -15.25 4.08
C ILE A 195 -2.59 -14.37 4.50
N PRO A 196 -3.75 -14.97 4.83
CA PRO A 196 -4.86 -14.24 5.40
C PRO A 196 -4.46 -13.52 6.70
N ASN A 197 -4.86 -12.26 6.82
CA ASN A 197 -4.69 -11.51 8.07
C ASN A 197 -5.64 -12.09 9.14
N PRO A 198 -5.19 -12.41 10.37
CA PRO A 198 -6.10 -12.86 11.43
C PRO A 198 -7.20 -11.84 11.78
N TRP A 199 -6.94 -10.56 11.53
CA TRP A 199 -7.93 -9.48 11.67
C TRP A 199 -8.55 -9.07 10.32
N ILE A 200 -8.65 -10.01 9.38
CA ILE A 200 -9.43 -9.84 8.15
C ILE A 200 -10.89 -9.53 8.51
N ARG A 201 -11.54 -8.58 7.83
CA ARG A 201 -12.97 -8.28 8.01
C ARG A 201 -13.85 -9.25 7.21
N SER A 202 -15.13 -9.35 7.60
CA SER A 202 -16.10 -10.13 6.84
C SER A 202 -16.52 -9.39 5.58
N TYR A 203 -16.15 -9.88 4.40
CA TYR A 203 -16.48 -9.29 3.09
C TYR A 203 -17.95 -9.52 2.68
N THR A 204 -18.85 -9.21 3.59
CA THR A 204 -20.30 -9.34 3.47
C THR A 204 -20.96 -8.14 4.15
N PHE A 205 -22.20 -7.83 3.79
CA PHE A 205 -22.89 -6.64 4.31
C PHE A 205 -23.34 -6.76 5.78
N ALA A 206 -23.52 -7.98 6.29
CA ALA A 206 -24.07 -8.22 7.64
C ALA A 206 -23.18 -9.10 8.52
N GLY A 207 -22.12 -9.70 7.96
CA GLY A 207 -21.20 -10.53 8.72
C GLY A 207 -20.42 -9.71 9.74
N LYS A 208 -19.95 -10.40 10.76
CA LYS A 208 -18.89 -9.95 11.66
C LYS A 208 -17.93 -11.10 11.87
N GLU A 209 -16.65 -10.79 11.99
CA GLU A 209 -15.61 -11.77 12.28
C GLU A 209 -15.43 -11.95 13.79
N GLU A 210 -14.79 -13.05 14.18
CA GLU A 210 -14.62 -13.40 15.60
C GLU A 210 -13.89 -12.28 16.38
N TRP A 211 -12.87 -11.67 15.77
CA TRP A 211 -12.10 -10.59 16.40
C TRP A 211 -12.92 -9.31 16.65
N GLU A 212 -14.03 -9.11 15.94
CA GLU A 212 -14.91 -7.94 16.11
C GLU A 212 -15.83 -8.08 17.33
N ILE A 213 -16.10 -9.32 17.76
CA ILE A 213 -17.03 -9.63 18.86
C ILE A 213 -16.33 -10.19 20.10
N ASN A 214 -15.12 -10.76 19.95
CA ASN A 214 -14.36 -11.37 21.03
C ASN A 214 -13.19 -10.46 21.46
N PRO A 215 -13.25 -9.80 22.63
CA PRO A 215 -12.16 -8.94 23.11
C PRO A 215 -10.88 -9.72 23.47
N LEU A 216 -10.97 -11.03 23.67
CA LEU A 216 -9.85 -11.91 23.99
C LEU A 216 -9.28 -12.65 22.76
N TYR A 217 -9.72 -12.29 21.55
CA TYR A 217 -9.33 -12.97 20.31
C TYR A 217 -7.80 -13.11 20.15
N CYS A 218 -7.02 -12.06 20.49
CA CYS A 218 -5.57 -12.14 20.37
C CYS A 218 -4.92 -13.20 21.27
N ASN A 219 -5.54 -13.60 22.39
CA ASN A 219 -4.99 -14.67 23.23
C ASN A 219 -4.95 -15.99 22.46
N THR A 220 -5.99 -16.30 21.69
CA THR A 220 -6.02 -17.46 20.80
C THR A 220 -5.02 -17.31 19.66
N VAL A 221 -4.92 -16.12 19.04
CA VAL A 221 -3.93 -15.87 17.98
C VAL A 221 -2.50 -16.11 18.48
N LYS A 222 -2.17 -15.68 19.71
CA LYS A 222 -0.84 -15.87 20.33
C LYS A 222 -0.46 -17.35 20.53
N GLU A 223 -1.40 -18.28 20.47
CA GLU A 223 -1.13 -19.72 20.60
C GLU A 223 -0.97 -20.42 19.24
N ILE A 224 -1.43 -19.79 18.15
CA ILE A 224 -1.46 -20.38 16.82
C ILE A 224 -0.18 -20.09 16.05
N TYR A 225 0.45 -21.12 15.47
CA TYR A 225 1.55 -20.93 14.52
C TYR A 225 1.04 -20.25 13.22
N PRO A 226 1.76 -19.27 12.64
CA PRO A 226 3.10 -18.77 12.99
C PRO A 226 3.12 -17.54 13.91
N TYR A 227 2.02 -17.22 14.59
CA TYR A 227 1.89 -16.03 15.44
C TYR A 227 2.41 -16.22 16.86
N SER A 228 2.52 -17.49 17.30
CA SER A 228 2.99 -17.88 18.62
C SER A 228 4.50 -17.76 18.85
N SER A 229 5.27 -17.50 17.80
CA SER A 229 6.73 -17.36 17.91
C SER A 229 7.28 -16.34 16.90
N GLY A 230 8.53 -15.93 17.13
CA GLY A 230 9.24 -15.03 16.23
C GLY A 230 8.67 -13.60 16.22
N SER A 231 8.85 -12.92 15.09
CA SER A 231 8.45 -11.51 14.93
C SER A 231 7.08 -11.30 14.27
N ARG A 232 6.36 -12.37 13.91
CA ARG A 232 5.17 -12.28 13.05
C ARG A 232 4.07 -11.40 13.63
N LEU A 233 3.67 -11.64 14.87
CA LEU A 233 2.60 -10.88 15.52
C LEU A 233 2.98 -9.39 15.67
N LEU A 234 4.23 -9.11 16.03
CA LEU A 234 4.74 -7.74 16.10
C LEU A 234 4.77 -7.06 14.71
N ASN A 235 5.06 -7.80 13.64
CA ASN A 235 4.99 -7.27 12.28
C ASN A 235 3.55 -6.97 11.84
N ILE A 236 2.58 -7.78 12.27
CA ILE A 236 1.14 -7.50 12.05
C ILE A 236 0.72 -6.23 12.78
N ILE A 237 1.21 -6.00 14.00
CA ILE A 237 0.89 -4.78 14.76
C ILE A 237 1.52 -3.54 14.10
N ASP A 238 2.76 -3.61 13.62
CA ASP A 238 3.34 -2.54 12.79
C ASP A 238 2.46 -2.24 11.56
N MET A 239 1.96 -3.28 10.88
CA MET A 239 1.08 -3.15 9.71
C MET A 239 -0.29 -2.56 10.08
N ALA A 240 -0.87 -2.95 11.22
CA ALA A 240 -2.13 -2.40 11.71
C ALA A 240 -2.01 -0.91 12.10
N ILE A 241 -0.88 -0.52 12.70
CA ILE A 241 -0.57 0.90 12.97
C ILE A 241 -0.47 1.67 11.65
N PHE A 242 0.22 1.12 10.65
CA PHE A 242 0.32 1.70 9.32
C PHE A 242 -1.05 1.85 8.65
N ASP A 243 -1.83 0.78 8.62
CA ASP A 243 -3.16 0.77 8.02
C ASP A 243 -4.12 1.73 8.75
N PHE A 244 -4.03 1.87 10.07
CA PHE A 244 -4.83 2.82 10.83
C PHE A 244 -4.49 4.27 10.49
N LEU A 245 -3.20 4.62 10.40
CA LEU A 245 -2.76 5.97 10.02
C LEU A 245 -3.34 6.37 8.67
N ILE A 246 -3.33 5.47 7.69
CA ILE A 246 -3.91 5.75 6.36
C ILE A 246 -5.42 5.52 6.30
N GLY A 247 -6.03 4.85 7.29
CA GLY A 247 -7.45 4.49 7.28
C GLY A 247 -7.79 3.36 6.30
N ASN A 248 -6.85 2.43 6.04
CA ASN A 248 -7.05 1.30 5.14
C ASN A 248 -7.70 0.12 5.87
N MET A 249 -8.95 -0.17 5.50
CA MET A 249 -9.73 -1.27 6.07
C MET A 249 -9.60 -2.58 5.29
N ASP A 250 -8.94 -2.58 4.13
CA ASP A 250 -8.96 -3.67 3.14
C ASP A 250 -7.74 -4.61 3.23
N ARG A 251 -7.09 -4.68 4.40
CA ARG A 251 -5.94 -5.57 4.64
C ARG A 251 -6.39 -7.02 4.87
N HIS A 252 -6.96 -7.66 3.85
CA HIS A 252 -7.38 -9.06 3.96
C HIS A 252 -6.21 -10.04 4.01
N HIS A 253 -5.12 -9.75 3.30
CA HIS A 253 -3.96 -10.61 3.23
C HIS A 253 -2.71 -9.74 3.34
N TYR A 254 -1.61 -10.38 3.72
CA TYR A 254 -0.28 -9.81 3.64
C TYR A 254 0.64 -10.77 2.88
N GLU A 255 1.64 -10.22 2.19
CA GLU A 255 2.62 -11.01 1.45
C GLU A 255 3.97 -11.05 2.15
N MET A 256 4.72 -12.12 1.92
CA MET A 256 6.10 -12.27 2.40
C MET A 256 6.96 -12.99 1.38
N PHE A 257 8.25 -12.67 1.35
CA PHE A 257 9.22 -13.48 0.60
C PHE A 257 9.43 -14.83 1.29
N THR A 258 9.24 -15.93 0.56
CA THR A 258 9.44 -17.29 1.09
C THR A 258 10.84 -17.48 1.67
N LYS A 259 11.85 -16.89 1.01
CA LYS A 259 13.27 -17.02 1.36
C LYS A 259 13.60 -16.55 2.78
N PHE A 260 12.84 -15.60 3.34
CA PHE A 260 13.13 -15.08 4.69
C PHE A 260 12.47 -15.90 5.81
N GLY A 261 11.59 -16.85 5.47
CA GLY A 261 10.89 -17.69 6.44
C GLY A 261 9.95 -16.90 7.33
N ASP A 262 9.59 -17.47 8.48
CA ASP A 262 8.53 -16.92 9.34
C ASP A 262 8.86 -15.55 9.93
N ASP A 263 10.16 -15.30 10.18
CA ASP A 263 10.73 -14.06 10.69
C ASP A 263 11.01 -13.00 9.61
N GLY A 264 10.59 -13.26 8.36
CA GLY A 264 10.58 -12.23 7.33
C GLY A 264 9.65 -11.06 7.69
N PHE A 265 9.96 -9.88 7.17
CA PHE A 265 9.05 -8.75 7.25
C PHE A 265 7.84 -8.94 6.34
N LEU A 266 6.73 -8.27 6.66
CA LEU A 266 5.51 -8.27 5.86
C LEU A 266 5.58 -7.19 4.77
N LEU A 267 5.18 -7.52 3.55
CA LEU A 267 5.05 -6.56 2.47
C LEU A 267 3.74 -5.81 2.60
N HIS A 268 3.81 -4.48 2.63
CA HIS A 268 2.66 -3.58 2.70
C HIS A 268 2.22 -3.21 1.27
N LEU A 269 1.63 -4.17 0.54
CA LEU A 269 1.15 -3.98 -0.84
C LEU A 269 -0.29 -3.43 -0.88
N ASP A 270 -0.80 -3.01 -2.03
CA ASP A 270 -2.21 -2.62 -2.21
C ASP A 270 -2.76 -1.63 -1.18
N ASN A 271 -2.20 -0.43 -1.15
CA ASN A 271 -2.58 0.63 -0.20
C ASN A 271 -3.60 1.62 -0.78
N ALA A 272 -4.10 1.34 -1.99
CA ALA A 272 -4.99 2.23 -2.74
C ALA A 272 -6.35 2.52 -2.09
N ARG A 273 -6.73 1.79 -1.03
CA ARG A 273 -7.94 2.08 -0.22
C ARG A 273 -7.64 2.85 1.07
N GLY A 274 -6.40 3.29 1.25
CA GLY A 274 -6.06 4.32 2.24
C GLY A 274 -6.53 5.71 1.81
N PHE A 275 -6.49 6.65 2.76
CA PHE A 275 -6.81 8.06 2.57
C PHE A 275 -8.19 8.29 1.92
N GLY A 276 -9.17 7.42 2.22
CA GLY A 276 -10.54 7.58 1.76
C GLY A 276 -11.35 8.59 2.58
N LYS A 277 -11.11 8.67 3.90
CA LYS A 277 -11.79 9.59 4.81
C LYS A 277 -10.76 10.30 5.68
N HIS A 278 -10.71 11.63 5.69
CA HIS A 278 -9.91 12.42 6.63
C HIS A 278 -10.71 12.83 7.87
N SER A 279 -12.04 12.90 7.75
CA SER A 279 -12.95 13.31 8.82
C SER A 279 -13.30 12.19 9.81
N TYR A 280 -12.98 10.94 9.47
CA TYR A 280 -13.28 9.75 10.27
C TYR A 280 -12.02 8.92 10.58
N ASP A 281 -11.96 8.35 11.79
CA ASP A 281 -10.89 7.45 12.23
C ASP A 281 -11.47 6.08 12.58
N GLU A 282 -11.19 5.06 11.76
CA GLU A 282 -11.71 3.72 11.95
C GLU A 282 -10.90 2.95 13.01
N ILE A 283 -11.31 3.07 14.28
CA ILE A 283 -10.62 2.50 15.44
C ILE A 283 -10.47 0.98 15.34
N SER A 284 -11.39 0.28 14.66
CA SER A 284 -11.32 -1.18 14.55
C SER A 284 -10.07 -1.67 13.79
N ILE A 285 -9.40 -0.83 12.99
CA ILE A 285 -8.10 -1.19 12.38
C ILE A 285 -7.01 -1.40 13.45
N LEU A 286 -7.08 -0.71 14.59
CA LEU A 286 -6.15 -0.88 15.71
C LEU A 286 -6.46 -2.09 16.59
N ALA A 287 -7.44 -2.93 16.25
CA ALA A 287 -7.78 -4.13 17.02
C ALA A 287 -6.55 -5.01 17.36
N PRO A 288 -5.58 -5.28 16.45
CA PRO A 288 -4.39 -6.04 16.80
C PRO A 288 -3.57 -5.39 17.94
N LEU A 289 -3.36 -4.07 17.90
CA LEU A 289 -2.62 -3.37 18.95
C LEU A 289 -3.40 -3.42 20.28
N LYS A 290 -4.70 -3.09 20.23
CA LYS A 290 -5.57 -3.00 21.42
C LYS A 290 -5.79 -4.35 22.09
N GLN A 291 -5.96 -5.43 21.33
CA GLN A 291 -6.21 -6.76 21.87
C GLN A 291 -4.92 -7.46 22.31
N CYS A 292 -3.82 -7.28 21.58
CA CYS A 292 -2.58 -7.98 21.89
C CYS A 292 -1.73 -7.26 22.94
N CYS A 293 -1.87 -5.92 23.05
CA CYS A 293 -1.09 -5.04 23.90
C CYS A 293 0.41 -5.33 23.87
N ILE A 294 0.97 -5.49 22.67
CA ILE A 294 2.42 -5.57 22.46
C ILE A 294 2.81 -4.66 21.30
N ILE A 295 4.00 -4.05 21.36
CA ILE A 295 4.53 -3.19 20.30
C ILE A 295 6.05 -3.29 20.29
N LYS A 296 6.66 -3.17 19.11
CA LYS A 296 8.13 -3.06 19.04
C LYS A 296 8.58 -1.75 19.65
N LYS A 297 9.61 -1.80 20.49
CA LYS A 297 10.23 -0.61 21.06
C LYS A 297 10.66 0.41 20.01
N ILE A 298 11.25 -0.05 18.90
CA ILE A 298 11.70 0.84 17.81
C ILE A 298 10.51 1.57 17.15
N THR A 299 9.39 0.87 16.96
CA THR A 299 8.15 1.47 16.42
C THR A 299 7.61 2.51 17.38
N LEU A 300 7.47 2.19 18.66
CA LEU A 300 6.97 3.15 19.67
C LEU A 300 7.84 4.41 19.76
N LEU A 301 9.16 4.26 19.79
CA LEU A 301 10.09 5.40 19.83
C LEU A 301 9.96 6.28 18.59
N ARG A 302 9.76 5.69 17.41
CA ARG A 302 9.54 6.43 16.16
C ARG A 302 8.22 7.20 16.20
N LEU A 303 7.14 6.58 16.67
CA LEU A 303 5.83 7.22 16.81
C LEU A 303 5.88 8.40 17.81
N GLN A 304 6.53 8.21 18.96
CA GLN A 304 6.72 9.26 19.96
C GLN A 304 7.56 10.43 19.42
N LEU A 305 8.59 10.15 18.61
CA LEU A 305 9.36 11.19 17.93
C LEU A 305 8.47 12.01 16.99
N LEU A 306 7.68 11.33 16.15
CA LEU A 306 6.81 11.96 15.15
C LEU A 306 5.63 12.73 15.75
N ALA A 307 5.36 12.56 17.04
CA ALA A 307 4.37 13.32 17.78
C ALA A 307 4.94 14.63 18.39
N LYS A 308 6.25 14.82 18.37
CA LYS A 308 6.88 16.05 18.89
C LYS A 308 6.70 17.21 17.92
N PRO A 309 6.59 18.46 18.41
CA PRO A 309 6.44 19.65 17.57
C PRO A 309 7.52 19.78 16.47
N ASP A 310 8.78 19.49 16.80
CA ASP A 310 9.91 19.63 15.87
C ASP A 310 9.93 18.57 14.75
N TYR A 311 9.17 17.48 14.90
CA TYR A 311 9.16 16.33 13.99
C TYR A 311 7.74 15.89 13.62
N LYS A 312 6.79 16.81 13.71
CA LYS A 312 5.36 16.54 13.57
C LYS A 312 5.09 15.77 12.27
N LEU A 313 4.35 14.66 12.39
CA LEU A 313 4.14 13.70 11.30
C LEU A 313 3.58 14.38 10.04
N SER A 314 2.56 15.23 10.18
CA SER A 314 1.97 15.95 9.05
C SER A 314 2.97 16.85 8.31
N ASP A 315 3.89 17.51 9.02
CA ASP A 315 4.87 18.42 8.42
C ASP A 315 5.96 17.65 7.65
N ILE A 316 6.46 16.56 8.24
CA ILE A 316 7.41 15.67 7.56
C ILE A 316 6.75 15.00 6.35
N MET A 317 5.49 14.59 6.48
CA MET A 317 4.73 14.00 5.38
C MET A 317 4.53 15.00 4.24
N ARG A 318 4.16 16.25 4.57
CA ARG A 318 4.02 17.35 3.62
C ARG A 318 5.31 17.57 2.84
N GLU A 319 6.43 17.75 3.55
CA GLU A 319 7.75 17.98 2.93
C GLU A 319 8.16 16.81 2.03
N SER A 320 7.98 15.57 2.49
CA SER A 320 8.30 14.37 1.73
C SER A 320 7.49 14.27 0.43
N LEU A 321 6.19 14.62 0.47
CA LEU A 321 5.30 14.56 -0.69
C LEU A 321 5.53 15.69 -1.71
N LEU A 322 6.11 16.83 -1.32
CA LEU A 322 6.46 17.91 -2.24
C LEU A 322 7.49 17.49 -3.31
N GLN A 323 8.20 16.39 -3.08
CA GLN A 323 9.14 15.83 -4.05
C GLN A 323 8.45 15.09 -5.20
N ASP A 324 7.18 14.71 -5.06
CA ASP A 324 6.42 14.03 -6.10
C ASP A 324 5.84 15.03 -7.12
N ARG A 325 5.79 14.64 -8.40
CA ARG A 325 5.27 15.48 -9.48
C ARG A 325 3.78 15.79 -9.38
N LEU A 326 3.04 14.98 -8.62
CA LEU A 326 1.61 15.15 -8.41
C LEU A 326 1.29 15.97 -7.16
N ALA A 327 2.30 16.64 -6.58
CA ALA A 327 2.11 17.54 -5.45
C ALA A 327 1.05 18.63 -5.76
N PRO A 328 0.09 18.89 -4.85
CA PRO A 328 -0.10 18.21 -3.56
C PRO A 328 -0.68 16.80 -3.73
N VAL A 329 -0.08 15.78 -3.11
CA VAL A 329 -0.57 14.38 -3.17
C VAL A 329 -1.72 14.15 -2.18
N LEU A 330 -1.59 14.69 -0.97
CA LEU A 330 -2.63 14.69 0.06
C LEU A 330 -3.11 16.13 0.30
N THR A 331 -4.39 16.26 0.70
CA THR A 331 -4.93 17.53 1.18
C THR A 331 -4.48 17.81 2.62
N GLU A 332 -4.57 19.07 3.05
CA GLU A 332 -4.29 19.47 4.43
C GLU A 332 -5.11 18.67 5.45
N ALA A 333 -6.38 18.38 5.13
CA ALA A 333 -7.25 17.63 6.03
C ALA A 333 -6.71 16.21 6.29
N HIS A 334 -6.20 15.51 5.27
CA HIS A 334 -5.55 14.21 5.44
C HIS A 334 -4.24 14.30 6.22
N LEU A 335 -3.44 15.34 6.01
CA LEU A 335 -2.21 15.57 6.76
C LEU A 335 -2.51 15.75 8.26
N LEU A 336 -3.48 16.59 8.61
CA LEU A 336 -3.90 16.79 10.00
C LEU A 336 -4.53 15.54 10.63
N ALA A 337 -5.23 14.72 9.83
CA ALA A 337 -5.76 13.44 10.29
C ALA A 337 -4.65 12.47 10.71
N LEU A 338 -3.47 12.50 10.06
CA LEU A 338 -2.33 11.67 10.47
C LEU A 338 -1.87 12.00 11.90
N ASP A 339 -1.79 13.27 12.26
CA ASP A 339 -1.40 13.67 13.62
C ASP A 339 -2.44 13.22 14.65
N ARG A 340 -3.73 13.41 14.34
CA ARG A 340 -4.82 12.97 15.21
C ARG A 340 -4.79 11.46 15.44
N ARG A 341 -4.62 10.68 14.37
CA ARG A 341 -4.50 9.21 14.43
C ARG A 341 -3.24 8.77 15.17
N LEU A 342 -2.12 9.47 15.00
CA LEU A 342 -0.90 9.21 15.76
C LEU A 342 -1.12 9.35 17.27
N GLN A 343 -1.84 10.40 17.71
CA GLN A 343 -2.19 10.56 19.13
C GLN A 343 -3.07 9.43 19.65
N ILE A 344 -4.03 8.95 18.84
CA ILE A 344 -4.88 7.80 19.19
C ILE A 344 -4.03 6.53 19.39
N ILE A 345 -3.05 6.29 18.52
CA ILE A 345 -2.12 5.16 18.66
C ILE A 345 -1.33 5.26 19.96
N LEU A 346 -0.73 6.43 20.25
CA LEU A 346 0.06 6.63 21.46
C LEU A 346 -0.78 6.42 22.73
N LYS A 347 -2.00 6.98 22.75
CA LYS A 347 -2.95 6.77 23.85
C LYS A 347 -3.31 5.29 24.02
N THR A 348 -3.52 4.56 22.93
CA THR A 348 -3.80 3.11 22.98
C THR A 348 -2.63 2.34 23.60
N VAL A 349 -1.39 2.74 23.29
CA VAL A 349 -0.20 2.14 23.90
C VAL A 349 -0.09 2.50 25.39
N GLU A 350 -0.39 3.74 25.78
CA GLU A 350 -0.42 4.18 27.18
C GLU A 350 -1.41 3.33 28.00
N GLU A 351 -2.65 3.16 27.50
CA GLU A 351 -3.66 2.31 28.12
C GLU A 351 -3.18 0.85 28.28
N CYS A 352 -2.50 0.29 27.28
CA CYS A 352 -1.88 -1.03 27.39
C CYS A 352 -0.77 -1.08 28.45
N ILE A 353 0.08 -0.05 28.53
CA ILE A 353 1.18 0.03 29.52
C ILE A 353 0.64 0.14 30.95
N GLU A 354 -0.42 0.93 31.15
CA GLU A 354 -1.10 1.04 32.45
C GLU A 354 -1.71 -0.29 32.88
N ALA A 355 -2.29 -1.06 31.94
CA ALA A 355 -2.94 -2.33 32.24
C ALA A 355 -1.95 -3.50 32.46
N PHE A 356 -0.87 -3.60 31.68
CA PHE A 356 -0.01 -4.80 31.63
C PHE A 356 1.45 -4.55 32.02
N GLY A 357 1.83 -3.30 32.26
CA GLY A 357 3.20 -2.90 32.55
C GLY A 357 4.06 -2.74 31.30
N LYS A 358 5.02 -1.81 31.39
CA LYS A 358 5.86 -1.39 30.26
C LYS A 358 6.66 -2.53 29.63
N ASP A 359 7.25 -3.41 30.46
CA ASP A 359 8.11 -4.49 29.99
C ASP A 359 7.34 -5.60 29.26
N THR A 360 6.06 -5.78 29.59
CA THR A 360 5.17 -6.72 28.90
C THR A 360 4.76 -6.18 27.53
N VAL A 361 4.45 -4.88 27.45
CA VAL A 361 3.96 -4.24 26.22
C VAL A 361 5.08 -3.97 25.23
N MET A 362 6.26 -3.56 25.71
CA MET A 362 7.37 -3.19 24.86
C MET A 362 8.27 -4.40 24.55
N ALA A 363 8.10 -4.97 23.36
CA ALA A 363 8.96 -6.05 22.90
C ALA A 363 10.31 -5.52 22.36
N ASP A 364 11.40 -5.95 23.00
CA ASP A 364 12.76 -5.83 22.48
C ASP A 364 12.98 -6.95 21.45
N THR A 365 12.82 -6.64 20.17
CA THR A 365 13.38 -7.50 19.13
C THR A 365 14.90 -7.39 19.25
N LYS A 366 15.59 -8.46 19.67
CA LYS A 366 17.07 -8.50 19.67
C LYS A 366 17.58 -7.94 18.34
N PRO A 367 18.48 -6.93 18.33
CA PRO A 367 19.14 -6.54 17.11
C PRO A 367 19.89 -7.77 16.60
N LEU A 368 19.56 -8.23 15.39
CA LEU A 368 20.34 -9.24 14.69
C LEU A 368 21.67 -8.60 14.26
N GLY A 369 22.62 -8.53 15.20
CA GLY A 369 24.03 -8.20 14.97
C GLY A 369 24.32 -6.81 14.36
N PRO A 370 25.60 -6.45 14.22
CA PRO A 370 25.99 -5.20 13.56
C PRO A 370 25.55 -5.24 12.09
N MET A 371 25.02 -4.12 11.59
CA MET A 371 24.84 -3.87 10.17
C MET A 371 26.21 -3.90 9.47
N ALA A 372 26.61 -5.08 8.98
CA ALA A 372 27.72 -5.21 8.05
C ALA A 372 27.27 -4.68 6.69
N PHE A 373 27.31 -3.37 6.53
CA PHE A 373 27.45 -2.78 5.19
C PHE A 373 28.88 -3.09 4.75
N ASP A 374 29.06 -4.25 4.13
CA ASP A 374 30.30 -4.52 3.41
C ASP A 374 30.45 -3.46 2.33
N ARG A 375 31.56 -2.74 2.44
CA ARG A 375 32.05 -1.77 1.47
C ARG A 375 31.97 -2.42 0.09
N MET A 376 31.09 -1.92 -0.78
CA MET A 376 31.27 -2.12 -2.22
C MET A 376 32.61 -1.49 -2.56
N THR A 377 33.61 -2.34 -2.77
CA THR A 377 34.90 -2.00 -3.34
C THR A 377 34.69 -1.27 -4.66
N GLN A 378 35.24 -0.07 -4.77
CA GLN A 378 35.42 0.61 -6.04
C GLN A 378 36.36 -0.26 -6.91
N PRO A 379 36.01 -0.54 -8.17
CA PRO A 379 36.96 -1.18 -9.08
C PRO A 379 38.04 -0.16 -9.46
N SER A 380 39.29 -0.65 -9.47
CA SER A 380 40.47 0.04 -10.00
C SER A 380 40.45 0.07 -11.51
#